data_AF-A0A5C5ZDF2-F1
#
_entry.id   AF-A0A5C5ZDF2-F1
#
_cell.length_a   1.000
_cell.length_b   1.000
_cell.length_c   1.000
_cell.angle_alpha   90.00
_cell.angle_beta   90.00
_cell.angle_gamma   90.00
#
_symmetry.space_group_name_H-M   'P 1'
#
loop_
_entity.id
_entity.type
_entity.pdbx_description
1 polymer ?
#
loop_
_entity_poly.entity_id
_entity_poly.type
_entity_poly.pdbx_seq_one_letter_code
_entity_poly.pdbx_strand_id
1 'polypeptide(L)'
;MEPMQPYTTDTSAKAEAIQLELFRRMSPTDRITKMCNLSTSLRRMAFDAIRRIHRNLNEAEVRLTFIESTYGKELAAEVRNHLHQREMM
;
A
#
# COMPACT_ATOMS: atom_id res chain seq x y z
N MET A 1 8.64 21.41 -27.95
CA MET A 1 8.65 20.40 -26.87
C MET A 1 7.75 19.29 -27.34
N GLU A 2 8.29 18.09 -27.58
CA GLU A 2 7.45 16.97 -28.01
C GLU A 2 6.41 16.64 -26.94
N PRO A 3 5.19 16.23 -27.32
CA PRO A 3 4.18 15.80 -26.37
C PRO A 3 4.72 14.57 -25.62
N MET A 4 4.83 14.70 -24.29
CA MET A 4 5.23 13.60 -23.42
C MET A 4 4.25 12.44 -23.62
N GLN A 5 4.76 11.27 -24.01
CA GLN A 5 3.91 10.08 -24.08
C GLN A 5 3.34 9.81 -22.68
N PRO A 6 2.03 9.54 -22.58
CA PRO A 6 1.41 9.32 -21.28
C PRO A 6 1.99 8.08 -20.61
N TYR A 7 2.20 8.15 -19.29
CA TYR A 7 2.78 7.06 -18.51
C TYR A 7 1.93 5.77 -18.57
N THR A 8 0.61 5.90 -18.75
CA THR A 8 -0.34 4.79 -18.80
C THR A 8 -1.41 5.02 -19.87
N THR A 9 -1.98 3.94 -20.40
CA THR A 9 -3.09 3.98 -21.36
C THR A 9 -4.45 4.20 -20.69
N ASP A 10 -4.55 3.98 -19.37
CA ASP A 10 -5.78 4.15 -18.57
C ASP A 10 -5.91 5.55 -17.93
N THR A 11 -5.06 6.50 -18.34
CA THR A 11 -5.15 7.90 -17.89
C THR A 11 -4.93 8.82 -19.08
N SER A 12 -5.88 9.71 -19.35
CA SER A 12 -5.72 10.70 -20.43
C SER A 12 -4.55 11.63 -20.15
N ALA A 13 -3.83 12.05 -21.20
CA ALA A 13 -2.70 12.99 -21.09
C ALA A 13 -3.09 14.30 -20.38
N LYS A 14 -4.33 14.76 -20.53
CA LYS A 14 -4.86 15.93 -19.82
C LYS A 14 -4.94 15.71 -18.31
N ALA A 15 -5.45 14.54 -17.87
CA ALA A 15 -5.57 14.21 -16.47
C ALA A 15 -4.18 14.04 -15.82
N GLU A 16 -3.25 13.38 -16.51
CA GLU A 16 -1.86 13.25 -16.07
C GLU A 16 -1.18 14.62 -15.91
N ALA A 17 -1.33 15.52 -16.89
CA ALA A 17 -0.77 16.87 -16.80
C ALA A 17 -1.31 17.65 -15.58
N ILE A 18 -2.61 17.56 -15.30
CA ILE A 18 -3.22 18.18 -14.12
C ILE A 18 -2.67 17.56 -12.84
N GLN A 19 -2.56 16.23 -12.77
CA GLN A 19 -2.04 15.54 -11.60
C GLN A 19 -0.59 15.94 -11.30
N LEU A 20 0.27 16.01 -12.33
CA LEU A 20 1.66 16.44 -12.19
C LEU A 20 1.75 17.88 -11.70
N GLU A 21 0.93 18.79 -12.22
CA GLU A 21 0.90 20.18 -11.78
C GLU A 21 0.48 20.31 -10.31
N LEU A 22 -0.55 19.55 -9.89
CA LEU A 22 -0.96 19.50 -8.49
C LEU A 22 0.17 18.98 -7.59
N PHE A 23 0.91 17.94 -8.00
CA PHE A 23 2.06 17.45 -7.24
C PHE A 23 3.19 18.49 -7.20
N ARG A 24 3.50 19.19 -8.29
CA ARG A 24 4.52 20.25 -8.33
C ARG A 24 4.23 21.37 -7.33
N ARG A 25 2.95 21.70 -7.14
CA ARG A 25 2.49 22.73 -6.21
C ARG A 25 2.49 22.31 -4.73
N MET A 26 2.56 21.01 -4.42
CA MET A 26 2.59 20.52 -3.04
C MET A 26 3.93 20.81 -2.37
N SER A 27 3.88 21.22 -1.10
CA SER A 27 5.07 21.30 -0.25
C SER A 27 5.65 19.89 0.00
N PRO A 28 6.93 19.76 0.39
CA PRO A 28 7.50 18.48 0.78
C PRO A 28 6.67 17.75 1.86
N THR A 29 6.16 18.48 2.85
CA THR A 29 5.30 17.93 3.90
C THR A 29 3.99 17.38 3.35
N ASP A 30 3.31 18.13 2.48
CA ASP A 30 2.05 17.67 1.87
C ASP A 30 2.24 16.41 1.03
N ARG A 31 3.37 16.30 0.34
CA ARG A 31 3.72 15.10 -0.43
C ARG A 31 3.87 13.88 0.46
N ILE A 32 4.58 14.00 1.59
CA ILE A 32 4.74 12.91 2.55
C ILE A 32 3.40 12.54 3.18
N THR A 33 2.61 13.51 3.62
CA THR A 33 1.27 13.26 4.17
C THR A 33 0.38 12.53 3.15
N LYS A 34 0.39 12.97 1.88
CA LYS A 34 -0.39 12.31 0.82
C LYS A 34 0.07 10.88 0.59
N MET A 35 1.38 10.61 0.59
CA MET A 35 1.95 9.26 0.48
C MET A 35 1.51 8.38 1.66
N CYS A 36 1.63 8.86 2.89
CA CYS A 36 1.21 8.11 4.09
C CYS A 36 -0.29 7.78 4.07
N ASN A 37 -1.13 8.73 3.62
CA ASN A 37 -2.57 8.54 3.48
C ASN A 37 -2.89 7.49 2.41
N LEU A 38 -2.18 7.51 1.28
CA LEU A 38 -2.33 6.52 0.22
C LEU A 38 -1.93 5.12 0.72
N SER A 39 -0.77 4.98 1.34
CA SER A 39 -0.28 3.71 1.90
C SER A 39 -1.24 3.16 2.96
N THR A 40 -1.84 4.02 3.78
CA THR A 40 -2.85 3.61 4.78
C THR A 40 -4.14 3.13 4.13
N SER A 41 -4.60 3.84 3.10
CA SER A 41 -5.79 3.45 2.35
C SER A 41 -5.61 2.12 1.62
N LEU A 42 -4.46 1.92 0.97
CA LEU A 42 -4.10 0.68 0.29
C LEU A 42 -4.03 -0.50 1.27
N ARG A 43 -3.35 -0.34 2.43
CA ARG A 43 -3.30 -1.39 3.46
C ARG A 43 -4.69 -1.76 3.96
N ARG A 44 -5.56 -0.77 4.21
CA ARG A 44 -6.94 -1.03 4.64
C ARG A 44 -7.70 -1.86 3.60
N MET A 45 -7.65 -1.45 2.33
CA MET A 45 -8.31 -2.19 1.25
C MET A 45 -7.76 -3.61 1.10
N ALA A 46 -6.44 -3.80 1.26
CA ALA A 46 -5.82 -5.12 1.22
C ALA A 46 -6.31 -6.00 2.37
N PHE A 47 -6.35 -5.49 3.61
CA PHE A 47 -6.88 -6.23 4.76
C PHE A 47 -8.35 -6.60 4.58
N ASP A 48 -9.17 -5.66 4.09
CA ASP A 48 -10.60 -5.92 3.84
C ASP A 48 -10.79 -7.01 2.78
N ALA A 49 -9.97 -7.01 1.73
CA ALA A 49 -9.98 -8.06 0.71
C ALA A 49 -9.58 -9.43 1.29
N ILE A 50 -8.53 -9.49 2.10
CA ILE A 50 -8.06 -10.71 2.76
C ILE A 50 -9.16 -11.27 3.69
N ARG A 51 -9.78 -10.43 4.53
CA ARG A 51 -10.89 -10.84 5.40
C ARG A 51 -12.06 -11.42 4.63
N ARG A 52 -12.38 -10.82 3.47
CA ARG A 52 -13.48 -11.29 2.62
C ARG A 52 -13.21 -12.68 2.02
N ILE A 53 -11.96 -12.94 1.63
CA ILE A 53 -11.54 -14.21 1.03
C ILE A 53 -11.38 -15.29 2.11
N HIS A 54 -10.77 -14.94 3.25
CA HIS A 54 -10.46 -15.86 4.35
C HIS A 54 -11.23 -15.47 5.62
N ARG A 55 -12.49 -15.89 5.69
CA ARG A 55 -13.42 -15.49 6.77
C ARG A 55 -13.07 -16.03 8.16
N ASN A 56 -12.18 -17.02 8.24
CA ASN A 56 -11.77 -17.67 9.48
C ASN A 56 -10.48 -17.10 10.09
N LEU A 57 -9.81 -16.16 9.40
CA LEU A 57 -8.59 -15.56 9.92
C LEU A 57 -8.90 -14.51 10.97
N ASN A 58 -8.11 -14.51 12.04
CA ASN A 58 -8.07 -13.41 12.99
C ASN A 58 -7.23 -12.23 12.44
N GLU A 59 -7.20 -11.11 13.16
CA GLU A 59 -6.50 -9.90 12.72
C GLU A 59 -4.98 -10.06 12.57
N ALA A 60 -4.33 -10.89 13.39
CA ALA A 60 -2.91 -11.15 13.28
C ALA A 60 -2.61 -11.97 12.02
N GLU A 61 -3.43 -12.98 11.74
CA GLU A 61 -3.34 -13.80 10.53
C GLU A 61 -3.60 -12.98 9.27
N VAL A 62 -4.58 -12.09 9.26
CA VAL A 62 -4.84 -11.16 8.14
C VAL A 62 -3.60 -10.32 7.83
N ARG A 63 -2.93 -9.79 8.87
CA ARG A 63 -1.70 -8.99 8.69
C ARG A 63 -0.55 -9.84 8.18
N LEU A 64 -0.38 -11.07 8.67
CA LEU A 64 0.65 -11.99 8.20
C LEU A 64 0.41 -12.39 6.74
N THR A 65 -0.84 -12.66 6.34
CA THR A 65 -1.21 -12.93 4.93
C THR A 65 -0.90 -11.74 4.04
N PHE A 66 -1.15 -10.51 4.49
CA PHE A 66 -0.75 -9.31 3.76
C PHE A 66 0.77 -9.20 3.60
N ILE A 67 1.52 -9.44 4.68
CA ILE A 67 2.99 -9.40 4.65
C ILE A 67 3.53 -10.45 3.68
N GLU A 68 3.02 -11.69 3.75
CA GLU A 68 3.41 -12.77 2.85
C GLU A 68 3.14 -12.42 1.38
N SER A 69 1.95 -11.87 1.10
CA SER A 69 1.53 -11.53 -0.27
C SER A 69 2.29 -10.34 -0.86
N THR A 70 2.73 -9.39 -0.02
CA THR A 70 3.34 -8.12 -0.47
C THR A 70 4.87 -8.16 -0.44
N TYR A 71 5.44 -8.82 0.58
CA TYR A 71 6.87 -8.79 0.89
C TYR A 71 7.52 -10.18 0.87
N GLY A 72 6.74 -11.25 0.76
CA GLY A 72 7.22 -12.62 0.65
C GLY A 72 7.15 -13.43 1.94
N LYS A 73 7.30 -14.75 1.78
CA LYS A 73 7.13 -15.76 2.84
C LYS A 73 8.17 -15.65 3.95
N GLU A 74 9.40 -15.29 3.60
CA GLU A 74 10.51 -15.17 4.55
C GLU A 74 10.21 -14.12 5.62
N LEU A 75 9.90 -12.89 5.21
CA LEU A 75 9.54 -11.82 6.13
C LEU A 75 8.29 -12.16 6.96
N ALA A 76 7.28 -12.79 6.34
CA ALA A 76 6.09 -13.21 7.07
C ALA A 76 6.40 -14.24 8.17
N ALA A 77 7.30 -15.18 7.92
CA ALA A 77 7.75 -16.15 8.91
C ALA A 77 8.53 -15.50 10.05
N GLU A 78 9.45 -14.58 9.74
CA GLU A 78 10.20 -13.82 10.75
C GLU A 78 9.28 -12.99 11.64
N VAL A 79 8.32 -12.27 11.06
CA VAL A 79 7.34 -11.48 11.81
C VAL A 79 6.48 -12.38 12.69
N ARG A 80 6.03 -13.54 12.18
CA ARG A 80 5.27 -14.52 12.97
C ARG A 80 6.08 -14.96 14.19
N ASN A 81 7.34 -15.34 14.00
CA ASN A 81 8.22 -15.79 15.09
C ASN A 81 8.43 -14.68 16.13
N HIS A 82 8.67 -13.46 15.68
CA HIS A 82 8.85 -12.31 16.56
C HIS A 82 7.60 -12.02 17.42
N LEU A 83 6.39 -12.11 16.83
CA LEU A 83 5.14 -11.93 17.57
C LEU A 83 4.94 -13.03 18.63
N HIS A 84 5.22 -14.29 18.29
CA HIS A 84 5.14 -15.40 19.26
C HIS A 84 6.12 -15.20 20.43
N GLN A 85 7.36 -14.78 20.14
CA GLN A 85 8.35 -14.50 21.19
C GLN A 85 7.91 -13.38 22.14
N ARG A 86 7.23 -12.36 21.60
CA ARG A 86 6.72 -11.23 22.39
C ARG A 86 5.52 -11.57 23.27
N GLU A 87 4.70 -12.53 22.88
CA GLU A 87 3.56 -12.99 23.69
C GLU A 87 3.98 -13.92 24.84
N MET A 88 5.13 -14.57 24.72
CA MET A 88 5.70 -15.48 25.72
C MET A 88 6.54 -14.77 26.80
N MET A 89 6.78 -13.47 26.66
CA MET A 89 7.53 -12.61 27.58
C MET A 89 6.59 -11.75 28.41
#